data_AF-A0A3M1P7P2-F1
#
_entry.id   AF-A0A3M1P7P2-F1
#
_cell.length_a   1.000
_cell.length_b   1.000
_cell.length_c   1.000
_cell.angle_alpha   90.00
_cell.angle_beta   90.00
_cell.angle_gamma   90.00
#
_symmetry.space_group_name_H-M   'P 1'
#
loop_
_entity.id
_entity.type
_entity.pdbx_description
1 polymer ?
#
loop_
_entity_poly.entity_id
_entity_poly.type
_entity_poly.pdbx_seq_one_letter_code
_entity_poly.pdbx_strand_id
1 'polypeptide(L)'
;MTACSSISGPGRDIVERAIALQFSQTQEDLIQLLNPRDPKFPPFTISNVKITDEEGLKIDNLNGFRVRGTYDVTLEFPGRDVAQKSNPFEIYLQRQIEGKTWRLARRQSSASSKSDAETWVTQLVL
;
A
#
# COMPACT_ATOMS: atom_id res chain seq x y z
N MET A 1 12.24 1.10 -35.30
CA MET A 1 10.95 1.11 -34.58
C MET A 1 11.26 1.10 -33.10
N THR A 2 11.12 2.24 -32.42
CA THR A 2 11.25 2.32 -30.95
C THR A 2 9.98 1.72 -30.35
N ALA A 3 10.10 0.52 -29.79
CA ALA A 3 9.04 -0.05 -28.97
C ALA A 3 8.90 0.86 -27.74
N CYS A 4 7.80 1.61 -27.66
CA CYS A 4 7.31 2.09 -26.37
C CYS A 4 6.99 0.84 -25.56
N SER A 5 7.94 0.41 -24.74
CA SER A 5 7.70 -0.50 -23.64
C SER A 5 6.79 0.25 -22.68
N SER A 6 5.49 0.18 -22.92
CA SER A 6 4.46 0.55 -21.96
C SER A 6 4.76 -0.24 -20.69
N ILE A 7 5.43 0.38 -19.72
CA ILE A 7 5.63 -0.21 -18.41
C ILE A 7 4.23 -0.34 -17.84
N SER A 8 3.65 -1.53 -17.93
CA SER A 8 2.32 -1.81 -17.37
C SER A 8 2.38 -1.59 -15.87
N GLY A 9 1.41 -0.83 -15.36
CA GLY A 9 1.17 -0.63 -13.94
C GLY A 9 0.96 -1.93 -13.16
N PRO A 10 0.89 -1.82 -11.82
CA PRO A 10 0.52 -2.94 -10.98
C PRO A 10 -0.90 -3.41 -11.31
N GLY A 11 -1.11 -4.74 -11.31
CA GLY A 11 -2.45 -5.31 -11.41
C GLY A 11 -3.32 -4.92 -10.21
N ARG A 12 -4.64 -4.92 -10.40
CA ARG A 12 -5.60 -4.61 -9.33
C ARG A 12 -5.42 -5.52 -8.11
N ASP A 13 -5.08 -6.78 -8.32
CA ASP A 13 -4.79 -7.76 -7.27
C ASP A 13 -3.58 -7.39 -6.42
N ILE A 14 -2.53 -6.84 -7.05
CA ILE A 14 -1.34 -6.31 -6.36
C ILE A 14 -1.73 -5.09 -5.52
N VAL A 15 -2.54 -4.19 -6.08
CA VAL A 15 -3.02 -2.99 -5.37
C VAL A 15 -3.88 -3.39 -4.17
N GLU A 16 -4.79 -4.33 -4.33
CA GLU A 16 -5.66 -4.83 -3.25
C GLU A 16 -4.84 -5.45 -2.10
N ARG A 17 -3.85 -6.31 -2.42
CA ARG A 17 -2.94 -6.89 -1.43
C ARG A 17 -2.10 -5.83 -0.73
N ALA A 18 -1.62 -4.82 -1.46
CA ALA A 18 -0.83 -3.75 -0.90
C ALA A 18 -1.65 -2.85 0.04
N ILE A 19 -2.91 -2.56 -0.31
CA ILE A 19 -3.85 -1.85 0.57
C ILE A 19 -4.10 -2.68 1.83
N ALA A 20 -4.38 -3.99 1.70
CA ALA A 20 -4.59 -4.87 2.83
C ALA A 20 -3.36 -4.91 3.77
N LEU A 21 -2.16 -4.96 3.19
CA LEU A 21 -0.91 -4.92 3.94
C LEU A 21 -0.73 -3.58 4.70
N GLN A 22 -0.95 -2.46 4.02
CA GLN A 22 -0.86 -1.13 4.64
C GLN A 22 -1.89 -0.97 5.76
N PHE A 23 -3.12 -1.46 5.54
CA PHE A 23 -4.19 -1.42 6.51
C PHE A 23 -3.86 -2.26 7.74
N SER A 24 -3.45 -3.53 7.58
CA SER A 24 -3.05 -4.39 8.71
C SER A 24 -2.01 -3.73 9.60
N GLN A 25 -0.98 -3.15 8.98
CA GLN A 25 0.11 -2.48 9.69
C GLN A 25 -0.37 -1.25 10.46
N THR A 26 -1.20 -0.43 9.83
CA THR A 26 -1.76 0.76 10.49
C THR A 26 -2.61 0.36 11.70
N GLN A 27 -3.37 -0.73 11.60
CA GLN A 27 -4.20 -1.21 12.69
C GLN A 27 -3.37 -1.87 13.80
N GLU A 28 -2.34 -2.63 13.47
CA GLU A 28 -1.38 -3.19 14.43
C GLU A 28 -0.69 -2.07 15.24
N ASP A 29 -0.17 -1.05 14.55
CA ASP A 29 0.47 0.11 15.19
C ASP A 29 -0.51 0.83 16.13
N LEU A 30 -1.75 1.07 15.68
CA LEU A 30 -2.78 1.74 16.48
C LEU A 30 -3.22 0.92 17.69
N ILE A 31 -3.42 -0.39 17.54
CA ILE A 31 -3.82 -1.25 18.66
C ILE A 31 -2.69 -1.35 19.68
N GLN A 32 -1.44 -1.45 19.23
CA GLN A 32 -0.29 -1.49 20.14
C GLN A 32 -0.23 -0.23 21.00
N LEU A 33 -0.61 0.93 20.45
CA LEU A 33 -0.70 2.20 21.19
C LEU A 33 -1.91 2.26 22.14
N LEU A 34 -3.08 1.77 21.71
CA LEU A 34 -4.35 1.96 22.44
C LEU A 34 -4.65 0.85 23.46
N ASN A 35 -4.28 -0.40 23.15
CA ASN A 35 -4.52 -1.54 24.02
C ASN A 35 -3.38 -2.58 23.91
N PRO A 36 -2.18 -2.27 24.46
CA PRO A 36 -1.01 -3.15 24.38
C PRO A 36 -1.20 -4.50 25.08
N ARG A 37 -2.28 -4.70 25.85
CA ARG A 37 -2.52 -5.91 26.66
C ARG A 37 -3.35 -6.99 25.94
N ASP A 38 -4.16 -6.63 24.94
CA ASP A 38 -4.91 -7.59 24.12
C ASP A 38 -5.02 -7.08 22.67
N PRO A 39 -3.97 -7.33 21.86
CA PRO A 39 -3.85 -6.73 20.55
C PRO A 39 -4.64 -7.50 19.47
N LYS A 40 -5.94 -7.69 19.66
CA LYS A 40 -6.78 -8.41 18.69
C LYS A 40 -7.54 -7.44 17.81
N PHE A 41 -7.10 -7.33 16.56
CA PHE A 41 -7.87 -6.65 15.51
C PHE A 41 -8.94 -7.60 14.96
N PRO A 42 -10.18 -7.13 14.70
CA PRO A 42 -11.18 -7.93 14.00
C PRO A 42 -10.69 -8.35 12.60
N PRO A 43 -11.14 -9.51 12.08
CA PRO A 43 -10.96 -9.83 10.68
C PRO A 43 -11.50 -8.72 9.78
N PHE A 44 -10.89 -8.55 8.61
CA PHE A 44 -11.29 -7.51 7.67
C PHE A 44 -11.18 -7.99 6.23
N THR A 45 -11.99 -7.38 5.37
CA THR A 45 -11.97 -7.60 3.92
C THR A 45 -11.83 -6.26 3.21
N ILE A 46 -10.86 -6.17 2.29
CA ILE A 46 -10.72 -5.06 1.34
C ILE A 46 -11.48 -5.44 0.07
N SER A 47 -12.30 -4.53 -0.46
CA SER A 47 -13.09 -4.79 -1.67
C SER A 47 -13.30 -3.52 -2.48
N ASN A 48 -13.91 -3.65 -3.67
CA ASN A 48 -14.28 -2.52 -4.54
C ASN A 48 -13.15 -1.51 -4.81
N VAL A 49 -11.91 -1.99 -4.92
CA VAL A 49 -10.74 -1.16 -5.25
C VAL A 49 -10.97 -0.47 -6.61
N LYS A 50 -10.93 0.86 -6.62
CA LYS A 50 -11.01 1.70 -7.81
C LYS A 50 -9.75 2.54 -7.88
N ILE A 51 -8.93 2.32 -8.90
CA ILE A 51 -7.76 3.14 -9.17
C ILE A 51 -8.22 4.36 -9.96
N THR A 52 -7.97 5.55 -9.43
CA THR A 52 -8.34 6.83 -10.09
C THR A 52 -7.15 7.49 -10.75
N ASP A 53 -5.94 7.19 -10.27
CA ASP A 53 -4.70 7.77 -10.80
C ASP A 53 -3.53 6.80 -10.58
N GLU A 54 -2.67 6.72 -11.59
CA GLU A 54 -1.46 5.90 -11.59
C GLU A 54 -0.34 6.68 -12.25
N GLU A 55 0.74 6.92 -11.51
CA GLU A 55 1.88 7.69 -11.97
C GLU A 55 3.17 6.89 -11.79
N GLY A 56 3.90 6.70 -12.89
CA GLY A 56 5.22 6.08 -12.86
C GLY A 56 6.28 7.01 -12.25
N LEU A 57 7.07 6.51 -11.32
CA LEU A 57 8.21 7.21 -10.72
C LEU A 57 9.42 6.27 -10.54
N LYS A 58 10.50 6.80 -9.97
CA LYS A 58 11.65 6.01 -9.53
C LYS A 58 11.67 5.92 -8.01
N ILE A 59 11.78 4.69 -7.50
CA ILE A 59 11.98 4.38 -6.08
C ILE A 59 13.29 3.59 -6.01
N ASP A 60 14.31 4.16 -5.38
CA ASP A 60 15.67 3.59 -5.31
C ASP A 60 16.21 3.11 -6.67
N ASN A 61 16.10 3.96 -7.70
CA ASN A 61 16.46 3.69 -9.11
C ASN A 61 15.65 2.59 -9.83
N LEU A 62 14.71 1.94 -9.14
CA LEU A 62 13.81 0.94 -9.71
C LEU A 62 12.50 1.58 -10.19
N ASN A 63 11.80 0.88 -11.09
CA ASN A 63 10.50 1.35 -11.57
C ASN A 63 9.49 1.29 -10.43
N GLY A 64 8.94 2.45 -10.07
CA GLY A 64 7.91 2.59 -9.06
C GLY A 64 6.63 3.18 -9.64
N PHE A 65 5.54 3.01 -8.91
CA PHE A 65 4.25 3.57 -9.24
C PHE A 65 3.63 4.19 -8.00
N ARG A 66 3.12 5.41 -8.12
CA ARG A 66 2.21 6.00 -7.15
C ARG A 66 0.80 5.71 -7.64
N VAL A 67 0.04 4.98 -6.83
CA VAL A 67 -1.32 4.57 -7.16
C VAL A 67 -2.27 5.21 -6.16
N ARG A 68 -3.29 5.88 -6.68
CA ARG A 68 -4.33 6.54 -5.87
C ARG A 68 -5.70 6.07 -6.29
N GLY A 69 -6.62 6.10 -5.34
CA GLY A 69 -7.97 5.63 -5.58
C GLY A 69 -8.80 5.52 -4.34
N THR A 70 -9.81 4.64 -4.41
CA THR A 70 -10.70 4.34 -3.29
C THR A 70 -10.88 2.84 -3.11
N TYR A 71 -11.15 2.41 -1.87
CA TYR A 71 -11.52 1.03 -1.54
C TYR A 71 -12.63 0.99 -0.50
N ASP A 72 -13.33 -0.13 -0.44
CA ASP A 72 -14.27 -0.43 0.65
C ASP A 72 -13.58 -1.38 1.63
N VAL A 73 -13.82 -1.20 2.93
CA VAL A 73 -13.37 -2.12 3.98
C VAL A 73 -14.55 -2.57 4.82
N THR A 74 -14.62 -3.86 5.09
CA THR A 74 -15.57 -4.44 6.04
C THR A 74 -14.79 -5.03 7.19
N LEU A 75 -15.14 -4.63 8.42
CA LEU A 75 -14.63 -5.19 9.67
C LEU A 75 -15.66 -6.13 10.26
N GLU A 76 -15.24 -7.34 10.60
CA GLU A 76 -16.11 -8.38 11.13
C GLU A 76 -16.03 -8.38 12.67
N PHE A 77 -17.13 -8.00 13.33
CA PHE A 77 -17.24 -8.06 14.79
C PHE A 77 -18.23 -9.13 15.22
N PRO A 78 -18.11 -9.68 16.45
CA PRO A 78 -19.12 -10.57 17.00
C PRO A 78 -20.51 -9.89 16.98
N GLY A 79 -21.42 -10.43 16.17
CA GLY A 79 -22.81 -9.97 16.07
C GLY A 79 -23.06 -8.78 15.14
N ARG A 80 -22.03 -8.20 14.49
CA ARG A 80 -22.23 -7.18 13.44
C ARG A 80 -21.01 -6.99 12.55
N ASP A 81 -21.25 -6.62 11.31
CA ASP A 81 -20.20 -6.12 10.42
C ASP A 81 -20.26 -4.59 10.33
N VAL A 82 -19.08 -3.97 10.27
CA VAL A 82 -18.95 -2.53 10.07
C VAL A 82 -18.26 -2.29 8.74
N ALA A 83 -19.01 -1.78 7.76
CA ALA A 83 -18.49 -1.46 6.44
C ALA A 83 -18.25 0.05 6.29
N GLN A 84 -17.08 0.42 5.79
CA GLN A 84 -16.75 1.77 5.35
C GLN A 84 -16.49 1.75 3.85
N LYS A 85 -17.16 2.64 3.11
CA LYS A 85 -17.09 2.66 1.65
C LYS A 85 -16.28 3.85 1.16
N SER A 86 -15.65 3.67 0.01
CA SER A 86 -14.93 4.73 -0.72
C SER A 86 -13.83 5.41 0.10
N ASN A 87 -13.12 4.63 0.92
CA ASN A 87 -11.95 5.09 1.67
C ASN A 87 -10.84 5.46 0.68
N PRO A 88 -10.28 6.68 0.73
CA PRO A 88 -9.18 7.05 -0.16
C PRO A 88 -7.92 6.27 0.20
N PHE A 89 -7.11 5.97 -0.80
CA PHE A 89 -5.77 5.42 -0.60
C PHE A 89 -4.74 6.11 -1.50
N GLU A 90 -3.50 6.14 -1.02
CA GLU A 90 -2.30 6.44 -1.79
C GLU A 90 -1.23 5.43 -1.37
N ILE A 91 -0.75 4.64 -2.34
CA ILE A 91 0.31 3.66 -2.13
C ILE A 91 1.43 3.85 -3.13
N TYR A 92 2.64 3.45 -2.74
CA TYR A 92 3.80 3.43 -3.60
C TYR A 92 4.23 1.99 -3.81
N LEU A 93 4.30 1.56 -5.07
CA LEU A 93 4.63 0.19 -5.44
C LEU A 93 5.91 0.18 -6.26
N GLN A 94 6.92 -0.54 -5.78
CA GLN A 94 8.19 -0.72 -6.46
C GLN A 94 8.23 -2.10 -7.14
N ARG A 95 8.43 -2.10 -8.46
CA ARG A 95 8.64 -3.31 -9.24
C ARG A 95 10.11 -3.72 -9.17
N GLN A 96 10.37 -4.98 -8.81
CA GLN A 96 11.75 -5.50 -8.76
C GLN A 96 12.32 -5.74 -10.18
N ILE A 97 13.64 -5.90 -10.26
CA ILE A 97 14.39 -6.06 -11.52
C ILE A 97 13.88 -7.26 -12.34
N GLU A 98 13.49 -8.34 -11.68
CA GLU A 98 12.92 -9.53 -12.33
C GLU A 98 11.52 -9.28 -12.93
N GLY A 99 10.88 -8.16 -12.59
CA GLY A 99 9.60 -7.71 -13.15
C GLY A 99 8.37 -8.47 -12.67
N LYS A 100 8.54 -9.47 -11.80
CA LYS A 100 7.47 -10.38 -11.32
C LYS A 100 6.98 -10.06 -9.90
N THR A 101 7.82 -9.40 -9.11
CA THR A 101 7.55 -9.13 -7.70
C THR A 101 7.36 -7.65 -7.46
N TRP A 102 6.49 -7.36 -6.49
CA TRP A 102 6.10 -6.01 -6.12
C TRP A 102 6.36 -5.78 -4.65
N ARG A 103 6.87 -4.60 -4.32
CA ARG A 103 7.08 -4.18 -2.94
C ARG A 103 6.30 -2.91 -2.64
N LEU A 104 5.59 -2.89 -1.51
CA LEU A 104 5.01 -1.68 -0.95
C LEU A 104 6.13 -0.82 -0.40
N ALA A 105 6.31 0.36 -0.98
CA ALA A 105 7.28 1.34 -0.54
C ALA A 105 6.61 2.36 0.38
N ARG A 106 7.33 2.77 1.43
CA ARG A 106 6.92 3.84 2.33
C ARG A 106 8.06 4.86 2.43
N ARG A 107 7.71 6.13 2.35
CA ARG A 107 8.66 7.24 2.56
C ARG A 107 9.02 7.28 4.05
N GLN A 108 10.31 7.28 4.37
CA GLN A 108 10.78 7.51 5.72
C GLN A 108 11.08 9.01 5.88
N SER A 109 10.35 9.68 6.78
CA SER A 109 10.69 11.06 7.15
C SER A 109 11.95 11.04 8.01
N SER A 110 13.11 11.35 7.43
CA SER A 110 14.33 11.58 8.21
C SER A 110 14.24 12.97 8.85
N ALA A 111 13.90 13.04 10.14
CA ALA A 111 13.86 14.29 10.90
C ALA A 111 15.24 14.95 11.12
N SER A 112 16.30 14.39 10.54
CA SER A 112 17.67 14.81 10.79
C SER A 112 18.59 14.37 9.66
N SER A 113 18.66 15.16 8.58
CA SER A 113 19.89 15.46 7.83
C SER A 113 19.58 16.34 6.63
N LYS A 114 20.39 17.37 6.42
CA LYS A 114 20.43 18.21 5.21
C LYS A 114 20.96 17.42 4.01
N SER A 115 20.24 16.39 3.60
CA SER A 115 20.40 15.73 2.30
C SER A 115 19.02 15.32 1.81
N ASP A 116 18.54 15.94 0.74
CA ASP A 116 17.23 15.76 0.09
C ASP A 116 17.01 14.36 -0.53
N ALA A 117 17.66 13.33 0.00
CA ALA A 117 17.48 11.96 -0.44
C ALA A 117 16.25 11.35 0.26
N GLU A 118 15.13 11.29 -0.46
CA GLU A 118 13.95 10.52 -0.06
C GLU A 118 14.39 9.06 0.21
N THR A 119 14.37 8.66 1.48
CA THR A 119 14.73 7.29 1.87
C THR A 119 13.46 6.44 1.90
N TRP A 120 13.51 5.29 1.24
CA TRP A 120 12.37 4.39 1.11
C TRP A 120 12.60 3.10 1.90
N VAL A 121 11.57 2.68 2.63
CA VAL A 121 11.51 1.32 3.19
C VAL A 121 10.51 0.52 2.38
N THR A 122 10.86 -0.71 2.02
CA THR A 122 10.04 -1.53 1.12
C THR A 122 9.72 -2.88 1.74
N GLN A 123 8.49 -3.35 1.52
CA GLN A 123 8.02 -4.65 1.98
C GLN A 123 7.39 -5.46 0.86
N LEU A 124 7.63 -6.76 0.82
CA LEU A 124 7.10 -7.65 -0.22
C LEU A 124 5.57 -7.70 -0.17
N VAL A 125 4.95 -7.55 -1.34
CA VAL A 125 3.51 -7.75 -1.57
C VAL A 125 3.27 -9.10 -2.23
N LEU A 126 4.11 -9.45 -3.21
CA LEU A 126 4.13 -10.72 -3.96
C LEU A 126 5.53 -10.97 -4.53
#